data_AF-A0A6I8V3M6-F1
#
_entry.id   AF-A0A6I8V3M6-F1
#
_cell.length_a   1.000
_cell.length_b   1.000
_cell.length_c   1.000
_cell.angle_alpha   90.00
_cell.angle_beta   90.00
_cell.angle_gamma   90.00
#
_symmetry.space_group_name_H-M   'P 1'
#
loop_
_entity.id
_entity.type
_entity.pdbx_description
1 polymer ?
#
loop_
_entity_poly.entity_id
_entity_poly.type
_entity_poly.pdbx_seq_one_letter_code
_entity_poly.pdbx_strand_id
1 'polypeptide(L)'
;MVSGINIGDARAAKTVLTIPTDEINQKPVPSWVEWVERNSKPLVRKRHREERILTKWQKKGPMKKKDWKKFYHWATTKAAPQERTFKEAENLYQAGGGKAGGSMDWMDLDEKLVELAKPRIVNKKHQFHDDDSPYNPVITVGQPPHRDRGRPFQPPSVPCCFQHNEVEAEFWSQLRFPVRKEALKGQASPRIIDLARPRTLPPTPHCPIPPKTPRPLDVPPPKRKKFTPQGWRLHQIRLTYLSQPMNRGHYEYFYL
;
A
#
# COMPACT_ATOMS: atom_id res chain seq x y z
N MET A 1 96.45 -15.35 27.69
CA MET A 1 97.45 -15.91 26.77
C MET A 1 96.71 -16.52 25.58
N VAL A 2 97.16 -16.22 24.36
CA VAL A 2 96.92 -16.98 23.11
C VAL A 2 95.47 -16.86 22.57
N SER A 3 95.22 -15.90 21.67
CA SER A 3 95.08 -16.05 20.20
C SER A 3 93.73 -16.65 19.77
N GLY A 4 93.07 -16.21 18.70
CA GLY A 4 93.66 -15.67 17.49
C GLY A 4 92.64 -15.02 16.55
N ILE A 5 93.24 -14.48 15.51
CA ILE A 5 92.70 -13.82 14.32
C ILE A 5 91.76 -14.77 13.58
N ASN A 6 90.68 -14.23 12.99
CA ASN A 6 90.32 -14.59 11.61
C ASN A 6 89.55 -13.46 10.93
N ILE A 7 90.24 -12.91 9.94
CA ILE A 7 89.74 -12.11 8.83
C ILE A 7 88.98 -13.07 7.89
N GLY A 8 87.81 -12.68 7.43
CA GLY A 8 87.03 -13.43 6.45
C GLY A 8 86.08 -12.51 5.71
N ASP A 9 86.56 -12.01 4.58
CA ASP A 9 85.82 -11.27 3.56
C ASP A 9 84.55 -12.01 3.09
N ALA A 10 83.43 -11.28 3.00
CA ALA A 10 82.38 -11.62 2.05
C ALA A 10 81.62 -10.37 1.60
N ARG A 11 82.04 -9.92 0.41
CA ARG A 11 81.42 -8.95 -0.51
C ARG A 11 79.92 -8.75 -0.31
N ALA A 12 79.53 -7.50 -0.07
CA ALA A 12 78.15 -7.02 -0.14
C ALA A 12 77.52 -7.36 -1.49
N ALA A 13 76.63 -8.34 -1.49
CA ALA A 13 75.78 -8.65 -2.62
C ALA A 13 74.84 -7.46 -2.86
N LYS A 14 75.00 -6.80 -4.02
CA LYS A 14 74.02 -5.87 -4.56
C LYS A 14 72.75 -6.66 -4.89
N THR A 15 71.80 -6.68 -3.97
CA THR A 15 70.43 -7.10 -4.25
C THR A 15 69.76 -6.04 -5.11
N VAL A 16 69.71 -6.30 -6.41
CA VAL A 16 68.86 -5.58 -7.35
C VAL A 16 67.42 -5.90 -6.97
N LEU A 17 66.77 -4.98 -6.26
CA LEU A 17 65.33 -5.01 -6.03
C LEU A 17 64.64 -4.74 -7.37
N THR A 18 64.27 -5.80 -8.07
CA THR A 18 63.27 -5.72 -9.15
C THR A 18 61.93 -5.41 -8.52
N ILE A 19 61.57 -4.14 -8.49
CA ILE A 19 60.21 -3.68 -8.17
C ILE A 19 59.29 -4.20 -9.30
N PRO A 20 58.21 -4.95 -9.00
CA PRO A 20 57.27 -5.37 -10.02
C PRO A 20 56.60 -4.13 -10.63
N THR A 21 56.60 -4.02 -11.97
CA THR A 21 56.04 -2.88 -12.72
C THR A 21 54.52 -2.74 -12.63
N ASP A 22 53.84 -3.61 -11.89
CA ASP A 22 52.38 -3.62 -11.76
C ASP A 22 51.83 -2.59 -10.77
N GLU A 23 52.69 -1.94 -9.97
CA GLU A 23 52.28 -0.94 -8.97
C GLU A 23 52.31 0.51 -9.49
N ILE A 24 52.92 0.76 -10.66
CA ILE A 24 53.15 2.14 -11.16
C ILE A 24 51.91 2.71 -11.89
N ASN A 25 50.90 1.90 -12.21
CA ASN A 25 49.72 2.33 -12.98
C ASN A 25 48.37 2.16 -12.27
N GLN A 26 48.34 2.08 -10.93
CA GLN A 26 47.08 2.17 -10.19
C GLN A 26 46.73 3.63 -9.95
N LYS A 27 46.24 4.32 -10.99
CA LYS A 27 45.51 5.58 -10.76
C LYS A 27 44.37 5.25 -9.79
N PRO A 28 44.17 6.02 -8.71
CA PRO A 28 43.07 5.79 -7.80
C PRO A 28 41.78 5.78 -8.63
N VAL A 29 40.98 4.74 -8.43
CA VAL A 29 39.71 4.58 -9.15
C VAL A 29 38.91 5.88 -8.97
N PRO A 30 38.45 6.53 -10.06
CA PRO A 30 37.72 7.78 -9.95
C PRO A 30 36.49 7.59 -9.06
N SER A 31 36.25 8.54 -8.16
CA SER A 31 35.14 8.55 -7.19
C SER A 31 33.77 8.16 -7.79
N TRP A 32 33.56 8.46 -9.08
CA TRP A 32 32.34 8.10 -9.79
C TRP A 32 32.20 6.60 -10.09
N VAL A 33 33.29 5.86 -10.34
CA VAL A 33 33.24 4.40 -10.58
C VAL A 33 32.79 3.67 -9.31
N GLU A 34 33.32 4.05 -8.14
CA GLU A 34 32.85 3.55 -6.86
C GLU A 34 31.37 3.89 -6.60
N TRP A 35 30.95 5.09 -7.04
CA TRP A 35 29.54 5.49 -6.95
C TRP A 35 28.64 4.64 -7.84
N VAL A 36 29.07 4.33 -9.08
CA VAL A 36 28.34 3.44 -10.00
C VAL A 36 28.29 2.01 -9.44
N GLU A 37 29.38 1.48 -8.92
CA GLU A 37 29.41 0.15 -8.31
C GLU A 37 28.52 0.05 -7.07
N ARG A 38 28.42 1.14 -6.29
CA ARG A 38 27.54 1.20 -5.11
C ARG A 38 26.06 1.25 -5.50
N ASN A 39 25.70 1.95 -6.57
CA ASN A 39 24.31 2.12 -7.01
C ASN A 39 23.82 1.06 -8.01
N SER A 40 24.74 0.35 -8.68
CA SER A 40 24.41 -0.75 -9.60
C SER A 40 23.94 -2.01 -8.89
N LYS A 41 24.26 -2.17 -7.60
CA LYS A 41 23.79 -3.30 -6.79
C LYS A 41 22.38 -3.00 -6.26
N PRO A 42 21.40 -3.92 -6.45
CA PRO A 42 20.05 -3.72 -5.94
C PRO A 42 20.08 -3.60 -4.41
N LEU A 43 19.31 -2.65 -3.87
CA LEU A 43 19.24 -2.37 -2.44
C LEU A 43 18.67 -3.60 -1.68
N VAL A 44 19.55 -4.38 -1.05
CA VAL A 44 19.15 -5.53 -0.22
C VAL A 44 18.56 -5.01 1.09
N ARG A 45 17.24 -4.87 1.13
CA ARG A 45 16.50 -4.52 2.34
C ARG A 45 16.60 -5.66 3.36
N LYS A 46 17.50 -5.52 4.35
CA LYS A 46 17.56 -6.43 5.49
C LYS A 46 16.28 -6.27 6.31
N ARG A 47 15.39 -7.27 6.25
CA ARG A 47 14.25 -7.35 7.15
C ARG A 47 14.77 -7.79 8.51
N HIS A 48 14.77 -6.90 9.49
CA HIS A 48 15.04 -7.27 10.87
C HIS A 48 13.93 -8.23 11.31
N ARG A 49 14.27 -9.50 11.50
CA ARG A 49 13.39 -10.46 12.17
C ARG A 49 13.57 -10.25 13.66
N GLU A 50 12.50 -9.84 14.34
CA GLU A 50 12.50 -9.81 15.79
C GLU A 50 12.72 -11.22 16.34
N GLU A 51 13.59 -11.35 17.33
CA GLU A 51 13.81 -12.62 18.00
C GLU A 51 12.53 -13.04 18.73
N ARG A 52 12.05 -14.25 18.44
CA ARG A 52 10.84 -14.78 19.04
C ARG A 52 11.05 -15.01 20.54
N ILE A 53 10.47 -14.14 21.37
CA ILE A 53 10.44 -14.33 22.82
C ILE A 53 9.50 -15.50 23.13
N LEU A 54 10.08 -16.65 23.46
CA LEU A 54 9.32 -17.82 23.88
C LEU A 54 8.58 -17.51 25.19
N THR A 55 7.28 -17.81 25.22
CA THR A 55 6.53 -17.72 26.48
C THR A 55 7.12 -18.72 27.47
N LYS A 56 6.92 -18.48 28.78
CA LYS A 56 7.47 -19.33 29.84
C LYS A 56 7.10 -20.82 29.67
N TRP A 57 5.97 -21.09 29.01
CA TRP A 57 5.41 -22.41 28.71
C TRP A 57 6.04 -23.11 27.49
N GLN A 58 6.74 -22.35 26.63
CA GLN A 58 7.41 -22.86 25.43
C GLN A 58 8.89 -23.18 25.68
N LYS A 59 9.41 -22.91 26.89
CA LYS A 59 10.78 -23.24 27.28
C LYS A 59 10.86 -24.73 27.61
N LYS A 60 11.87 -25.43 27.06
CA LYS A 60 12.09 -26.86 27.33
C LYS A 60 12.52 -27.05 28.79
N GLY A 61 11.86 -27.98 29.50
CA GLY A 61 12.25 -28.42 30.84
C GLY A 61 11.16 -28.25 31.91
N PRO A 62 11.30 -28.90 33.07
CA PRO A 62 10.37 -28.77 34.18
C PRO A 62 10.39 -27.34 34.74
N MET A 63 9.22 -26.79 35.05
CA MET A 63 9.11 -25.45 35.62
C MET A 63 9.78 -25.38 37.00
N LYS A 64 10.44 -24.25 37.29
CA LYS A 64 11.02 -24.00 38.63
C LYS A 64 9.90 -23.82 39.65
N LYS A 65 10.16 -24.14 40.93
CA LYS A 65 9.19 -24.01 42.05
C LYS A 65 8.51 -22.63 42.13
N LYS A 66 9.24 -21.55 41.82
CA LYS A 66 8.68 -20.17 41.78
C LYS A 66 7.69 -19.98 40.63
N ASP A 67 7.94 -20.61 39.49
CA ASP A 67 7.05 -20.54 38.33
C ASP A 67 5.81 -21.41 38.55
N TRP A 68 5.92 -22.53 39.27
CA TRP A 68 4.79 -23.34 39.72
C TRP A 68 3.83 -22.58 40.64
N LYS A 69 4.33 -21.78 41.59
CA LYS A 69 3.46 -20.93 42.43
C LYS A 69 2.68 -19.91 41.60
N LYS A 70 3.33 -19.30 40.61
CA LYS A 70 2.68 -18.35 39.69
C LYS A 70 1.66 -19.04 38.78
N PHE A 71 1.96 -20.25 38.31
CA PHE A 71 1.03 -21.08 37.57
C PHE A 71 -0.19 -21.43 38.39
N TYR A 72 0.01 -21.91 39.62
CA TYR A 72 -1.07 -22.26 40.52
C TYR A 72 -2.01 -21.07 40.72
N HIS A 73 -1.47 -19.88 40.98
CA HIS A 73 -2.26 -18.66 41.13
C HIS A 73 -2.99 -18.23 39.85
N TRP A 74 -2.37 -18.40 38.69
CA TRP A 74 -3.02 -18.17 37.39
C TRP A 74 -4.13 -19.18 37.12
N ALA A 75 -3.89 -20.46 37.42
CA ALA A 75 -4.86 -21.53 37.21
C ALA A 75 -6.08 -21.35 38.11
N THR A 76 -5.87 -21.01 39.39
CA THR A 76 -6.99 -20.73 40.32
C THR A 76 -7.86 -19.55 39.86
N THR A 77 -7.29 -18.56 39.17
CA THR A 77 -8.00 -17.34 38.77
C THR A 77 -8.56 -17.38 37.34
N LYS A 78 -7.92 -18.14 36.44
CA LYS A 78 -8.21 -18.12 34.99
C LYS A 78 -8.46 -19.49 34.35
N ALA A 79 -8.22 -20.59 35.06
CA ALA A 79 -8.51 -21.93 34.51
C ALA A 79 -9.96 -22.37 34.75
N ALA A 80 -10.71 -21.67 35.60
CA ALA A 80 -12.15 -21.87 35.70
C ALA A 80 -12.78 -21.57 34.32
N PRO A 81 -13.64 -22.46 33.79
CA PRO A 81 -14.38 -22.19 32.57
C PRO A 81 -15.15 -20.89 32.76
N GLN A 82 -14.77 -19.86 32.01
CA GLN A 82 -15.49 -18.61 32.07
C GLN A 82 -16.87 -18.86 31.43
N GLU A 83 -17.92 -18.76 32.24
CA GLU A 83 -19.29 -18.91 31.76
C GLU A 83 -19.47 -17.95 30.59
N ARG A 84 -19.65 -18.53 29.39
CA ARG A 84 -19.94 -17.74 28.21
C ARG A 84 -21.34 -17.22 28.43
N THR A 85 -21.45 -15.96 28.81
CA THR A 85 -22.70 -15.24 28.65
C THR A 85 -22.99 -15.23 27.16
N PHE A 86 -23.86 -16.15 26.73
CA PHE A 86 -24.49 -16.04 25.43
C PHE A 86 -25.31 -14.77 25.52
N LYS A 87 -24.79 -13.69 24.93
CA LYS A 87 -25.64 -12.56 24.60
C LYS A 87 -26.74 -13.16 23.77
N GLU A 88 -27.98 -13.11 24.27
CA GLU A 88 -29.15 -13.36 23.45
C GLU A 88 -28.94 -12.56 22.16
N ALA A 89 -29.13 -13.23 21.03
CA ALA A 89 -28.91 -12.63 19.73
C ALA A 89 -29.92 -11.49 19.58
N GLU A 90 -29.53 -10.29 20.02
CA GLU A 90 -30.23 -9.06 19.69
C GLU A 90 -30.37 -9.04 18.18
N ASN A 91 -31.63 -8.91 17.76
CA ASN A 91 -32.09 -8.95 16.38
C ASN A 91 -31.10 -8.23 15.45
N LEU A 92 -30.62 -8.96 14.43
CA LEU A 92 -29.66 -8.52 13.40
C LEU A 92 -30.17 -7.39 12.48
N TYR A 93 -31.21 -6.66 12.90
CA TYR A 93 -31.79 -5.52 12.19
C TYR A 93 -31.56 -4.18 12.89
N GLN A 94 -30.76 -4.11 13.95
CA GLN A 94 -30.26 -2.83 14.44
C GLN A 94 -28.89 -2.54 13.83
N ALA A 95 -28.92 -1.61 12.86
CA ALA A 95 -27.72 -0.93 12.39
C ALA A 95 -26.89 -0.46 13.59
N GLY A 96 -25.59 -0.75 13.55
CA GLY A 96 -24.68 -0.62 14.69
C GLY A 96 -24.77 0.74 15.39
N GLY A 97 -25.52 0.78 16.50
CA GLY A 97 -25.45 1.83 17.49
C GLY A 97 -24.39 1.45 18.50
N GLY A 98 -23.28 2.19 18.54
CA GLY A 98 -22.47 2.23 19.75
C GLY A 98 -23.37 2.59 20.94
N LYS A 99 -22.98 2.16 22.15
CA LYS A 99 -23.64 2.51 23.40
C LYS A 99 -24.22 3.92 23.30
N ALA A 100 -25.53 4.09 23.50
CA ALA A 100 -26.13 5.40 23.59
C ALA A 100 -25.49 6.11 24.79
N GLY A 101 -24.40 6.84 24.52
CA GLY A 101 -23.94 7.89 25.40
C GLY A 101 -25.12 8.83 25.57
N GLY A 102 -25.38 9.25 26.81
CA GLY A 102 -26.45 10.19 27.10
C GLY A 102 -26.46 11.30 26.07
N SER A 103 -27.65 11.66 25.58
CA SER A 103 -27.87 12.77 24.65
C SER A 103 -27.09 13.98 25.14
N MET A 104 -25.92 14.24 24.55
CA MET A 104 -25.18 15.47 24.79
C MET A 104 -26.02 16.60 24.20
N ASP A 105 -26.18 17.70 24.93
CA ASP A 105 -26.92 18.85 24.43
C ASP A 105 -26.30 19.32 23.10
N TRP A 106 -27.13 19.76 22.16
CA TRP A 106 -26.67 20.12 20.80
C TRP A 106 -25.67 21.28 20.85
N MET A 107 -25.81 22.17 21.84
CA MET A 107 -24.86 23.26 22.09
C MET A 107 -23.50 22.72 22.58
N ASP A 108 -23.50 21.80 23.55
CA ASP A 108 -22.28 21.17 24.06
C ASP A 108 -21.53 20.37 22.98
N LEU A 109 -22.27 19.78 22.04
CA LEU A 109 -21.69 19.01 20.95
C LEU A 109 -20.96 19.91 19.94
N ASP A 110 -21.52 21.08 19.64
CA ASP A 110 -20.93 22.05 18.72
C ASP A 110 -19.67 22.68 19.32
N GLU A 111 -19.72 23.07 20.60
CA GLU A 111 -18.57 23.60 21.33
C GLU A 111 -17.41 22.58 21.39
N LYS A 112 -17.72 21.32 21.67
CA LYS A 112 -16.73 20.23 21.72
C LYS A 112 -16.16 19.90 20.34
N LEU A 113 -16.94 20.07 19.29
CA LEU A 113 -16.50 19.87 17.91
C LEU A 113 -15.51 20.98 17.50
N VAL A 114 -15.78 22.23 17.87
CA VAL A 114 -14.86 23.36 17.71
C VAL A 114 -13.56 23.15 18.50
N GLU A 115 -13.65 22.59 19.71
CA GLU A 115 -12.48 22.27 20.53
C GLU A 115 -11.61 21.16 19.91
N LEU A 116 -12.23 20.09 19.40
CA LEU A 116 -11.54 18.99 18.71
C LEU A 116 -10.94 19.40 17.36
N ALA A 117 -11.51 20.42 16.70
CA ALA A 117 -11.00 20.96 15.45
C ALA A 117 -9.69 21.73 15.64
N LYS A 118 -9.38 22.22 16.85
CA LYS A 118 -8.13 22.93 17.12
C LYS A 118 -6.99 21.91 17.28
N PRO A 119 -5.87 22.06 16.56
CA PRO A 119 -4.75 21.16 16.70
C PRO A 119 -4.14 21.28 18.10
N ARG A 120 -3.84 20.14 18.73
CA ARG A 120 -3.23 20.07 20.07
C ARG A 120 -1.90 20.83 20.18
N ILE A 121 -1.20 21.04 19.06
CA ILE A 121 0.05 21.80 18.97
C ILE A 121 -0.09 22.77 17.79
N VAL A 122 -0.20 24.07 18.09
CA VAL A 122 -0.29 25.13 17.07
C VAL A 122 1.12 25.55 16.68
N ASN A 123 1.61 25.08 15.54
CA ASN A 123 2.86 25.57 14.96
C ASN A 123 2.59 26.82 14.12
N LYS A 124 3.40 27.87 14.24
CA LYS A 124 3.31 29.10 13.40
C LYS A 124 3.33 28.82 11.89
N LYS A 125 3.78 27.64 11.46
CA LYS A 125 3.82 27.18 10.05
C LYS A 125 2.47 26.67 9.52
N HIS A 126 1.55 26.25 10.39
CA HIS A 126 0.22 25.74 9.99
C HIS A 126 -0.83 26.78 10.40
N GLN A 127 -0.90 27.89 9.68
CA GLN A 127 -2.08 28.75 9.68
C GLN A 127 -2.99 28.22 8.56
N PHE A 128 -4.15 27.68 8.93
CA PHE A 128 -5.19 27.32 7.97
C PHE A 128 -5.79 28.64 7.46
N HIS A 129 -5.43 29.03 6.23
CA HIS A 129 -6.17 30.07 5.51
C HIS A 129 -7.30 29.36 4.77
N ASP A 130 -8.53 29.49 5.28
CA ASP A 130 -9.72 29.11 4.53
C ASP A 130 -10.05 30.25 3.58
N ASP A 131 -9.35 30.30 2.44
CA ASP A 131 -9.69 31.25 1.39
C ASP A 131 -11.03 30.85 0.75
N ASP A 132 -11.99 31.78 0.73
CA ASP A 132 -13.29 31.57 0.11
C ASP A 132 -13.12 31.16 -1.36
N SER A 133 -13.75 30.07 -1.75
CA SER A 133 -13.62 29.56 -3.13
C SER A 133 -14.38 30.47 -4.09
N PRO A 134 -13.77 30.92 -5.20
CA PRO A 134 -14.45 31.75 -6.18
C PRO A 134 -15.38 30.86 -7.00
N TYR A 135 -16.61 30.66 -6.50
CA TYR A 135 -17.75 30.05 -7.19
C TYR A 135 -17.61 28.55 -7.55
N ASN A 136 -18.25 27.67 -6.76
CA ASN A 136 -18.37 26.24 -7.10
C ASN A 136 -19.83 25.77 -6.89
N PRO A 137 -20.70 25.88 -7.90
CA PRO A 137 -22.10 25.48 -7.75
C PRO A 137 -22.20 23.97 -7.55
N VAL A 138 -22.91 23.57 -6.49
CA VAL A 138 -23.18 22.16 -6.16
C VAL A 138 -24.24 21.64 -7.15
N ILE A 139 -23.81 21.10 -8.28
CA ILE A 139 -24.72 20.65 -9.36
C ILE A 139 -25.28 19.23 -9.12
N THR A 140 -24.79 18.48 -8.11
CA THR A 140 -25.23 17.08 -7.89
C THR A 140 -25.48 16.74 -6.42
N VAL A 141 -26.45 15.84 -6.19
CA VAL A 141 -26.82 15.24 -4.88
C VAL A 141 -25.76 14.24 -4.39
N GLY A 142 -24.48 14.66 -4.36
CA GLY A 142 -23.33 13.82 -4.03
C GLY A 142 -22.28 14.55 -3.20
N GLN A 143 -21.18 13.87 -2.89
CA GLN A 143 -20.05 14.45 -2.17
C GLN A 143 -19.49 15.63 -2.98
N PRO A 144 -19.27 16.81 -2.37
CA PRO A 144 -18.84 17.99 -3.11
C PRO A 144 -17.51 17.71 -3.82
N PRO A 145 -17.33 18.18 -5.06
CA PRO A 145 -16.07 18.00 -5.78
C PRO A 145 -14.91 18.56 -4.96
N HIS A 146 -13.85 17.76 -4.82
CA HIS A 146 -12.67 18.10 -4.03
C HIS A 146 -12.04 19.40 -4.55
N ARG A 147 -11.62 20.30 -3.63
CA ARG A 147 -10.87 21.53 -3.95
C ARG A 147 -9.72 21.21 -4.92
N ASP A 148 -9.76 21.74 -6.13
CA ASP A 148 -8.59 21.76 -6.99
C ASP A 148 -7.53 22.62 -6.28
N ARG A 149 -6.37 22.02 -5.99
CA ARG A 149 -5.28 22.67 -5.24
C ARG A 149 -4.58 23.70 -6.11
N GLY A 150 -5.31 24.73 -6.52
CA GLY A 150 -4.85 25.83 -7.34
C GLY A 150 -4.37 25.38 -8.72
N ARG A 151 -4.99 25.92 -9.77
CA ARG A 151 -4.18 26.24 -10.94
C ARG A 151 -3.11 27.21 -10.43
N PRO A 152 -1.80 26.93 -10.55
CA PRO A 152 -0.74 27.75 -9.95
C PRO A 152 -0.55 29.11 -10.66
N PHE A 153 -1.57 29.57 -11.36
CA PHE A 153 -1.55 30.74 -12.22
C PHE A 153 -2.86 31.49 -12.01
N GLN A 154 -2.77 32.81 -11.84
CA GLN A 154 -3.95 33.68 -11.93
C GLN A 154 -4.63 33.42 -13.28
N PRO A 155 -5.94 33.14 -13.31
CA PRO A 155 -6.65 32.98 -14.57
C PRO A 155 -6.53 34.29 -15.36
N PRO A 156 -6.40 34.20 -16.70
CA PRO A 156 -6.43 35.38 -17.55
C PRO A 156 -7.74 36.12 -17.34
N SER A 157 -7.70 37.46 -17.33
CA SER A 157 -8.93 38.26 -17.29
C SER A 157 -9.66 38.12 -18.61
N VAL A 158 -10.74 37.33 -18.62
CA VAL A 158 -11.60 37.13 -19.79
C VAL A 158 -12.71 38.18 -19.75
N PRO A 159 -12.96 38.92 -20.85
CA PRO A 159 -14.12 39.80 -20.95
C PRO A 159 -15.43 39.02 -20.71
N CYS A 160 -16.43 39.66 -20.09
CA CYS A 160 -17.74 39.05 -19.86
C CYS A 160 -18.43 38.63 -21.17
N CYS A 161 -18.21 39.39 -22.24
CA CYS A 161 -18.74 39.13 -23.57
C CYS A 161 -17.78 39.63 -24.65
N PHE A 162 -17.69 38.89 -25.76
CA PHE A 162 -16.97 39.31 -26.97
C PHE A 162 -17.94 39.95 -27.95
N GLN A 163 -17.49 40.99 -28.67
CA GLN A 163 -18.32 41.67 -29.66
C GLN A 163 -18.59 40.80 -30.91
N HIS A 164 -17.60 39.99 -31.30
CA HIS A 164 -17.66 39.10 -32.46
C HIS A 164 -16.94 37.77 -32.17
N ASN A 165 -17.34 36.69 -32.84
CA ASN A 165 -16.72 35.36 -32.72
C ASN A 165 -15.24 35.36 -33.15
N GLU A 166 -14.86 36.24 -34.08
CA GLU A 166 -13.48 36.38 -34.53
C GLU A 166 -12.57 36.91 -33.41
N VAL A 167 -13.06 37.89 -32.64
CA VAL A 167 -12.35 38.47 -31.50
C VAL A 167 -12.23 37.45 -30.36
N GLU A 168 -13.26 36.64 -30.17
CA GLU A 168 -13.21 35.51 -29.22
C GLU A 168 -12.16 34.47 -29.65
N ALA A 169 -12.18 34.05 -30.92
CA ALA A 169 -11.23 33.08 -31.46
C ALA A 169 -9.80 33.60 -31.38
N GLU A 170 -9.58 34.88 -31.69
CA GLU A 170 -8.29 35.54 -31.58
C GLU A 170 -7.82 35.59 -30.11
N PHE A 171 -8.70 36.00 -29.18
CA PHE A 171 -8.40 36.03 -27.75
C PHE A 171 -7.93 34.66 -27.25
N TRP A 172 -8.66 33.58 -27.55
CA TRP A 172 -8.29 32.22 -27.13
C TRP A 172 -7.02 31.71 -27.83
N SER A 173 -6.75 32.15 -29.06
CA SER A 173 -5.53 31.78 -29.80
C SER A 173 -4.26 32.46 -29.25
N GLN A 174 -4.39 33.70 -28.79
CA GLN A 174 -3.29 34.49 -28.22
C GLN A 174 -2.96 34.06 -26.78
N LEU A 175 -3.90 33.40 -26.11
CA LEU A 175 -3.79 33.01 -24.72
C LEU A 175 -2.74 31.90 -24.54
N ARG A 176 -1.52 32.31 -24.17
CA ARG A 176 -0.40 31.41 -23.90
C ARG A 176 -0.21 31.22 -22.40
N PHE A 177 -0.32 29.97 -21.95
CA PHE A 177 0.09 29.62 -20.59
C PHE A 177 1.60 29.34 -20.58
N PRO A 178 2.37 29.82 -19.59
CA PRO A 178 3.76 29.42 -19.43
C PRO A 178 3.82 27.91 -19.20
N VAL A 179 4.29 27.17 -20.21
CA VAL A 179 4.46 25.73 -20.11
C VAL A 179 5.63 25.46 -19.18
N ARG A 180 5.43 24.60 -18.18
CA ARG A 180 6.53 24.17 -17.29
C ARG A 180 7.62 23.52 -18.13
N LYS A 181 8.90 23.83 -17.85
CA LYS A 181 10.05 23.23 -18.54
C LYS A 181 10.04 21.70 -18.49
N GLU A 182 9.48 21.12 -17.44
CA GLU A 182 9.26 19.67 -17.28
C GLU A 182 8.23 19.12 -18.25
N ALA A 183 7.13 19.85 -18.49
CA ALA A 183 6.08 19.44 -19.41
C ALA A 183 6.56 19.44 -20.87
N LEU A 184 7.49 20.35 -21.23
CA LEU A 184 8.16 20.33 -22.54
C LEU A 184 9.01 19.08 -22.76
N LYS A 185 9.50 18.45 -21.67
CA LYS A 185 10.24 17.18 -21.69
C LYS A 185 9.34 15.98 -21.42
N GLY A 186 8.02 16.19 -21.25
CA GLY A 186 7.06 15.15 -20.92
C GLY A 186 6.94 14.14 -22.06
N GLN A 187 7.44 12.94 -21.84
CA GLN A 187 7.18 11.79 -22.71
C GLN A 187 5.83 11.18 -22.32
N ALA A 188 5.07 10.71 -23.30
CA ALA A 188 3.82 9.99 -23.03
C ALA A 188 4.13 8.74 -22.19
N SER A 189 3.26 8.44 -21.21
CA SER A 189 3.43 7.23 -20.41
C SER A 189 3.35 5.98 -21.30
N PRO A 190 4.06 4.88 -20.96
CA PRO A 190 3.97 3.62 -21.71
C PRO A 190 2.53 3.15 -21.92
N ARG A 191 1.66 3.35 -20.92
CA ARG A 191 0.24 3.03 -21.02
C ARG A 191 -0.50 3.85 -22.09
N ILE A 192 -0.20 5.14 -22.21
CA ILE A 192 -0.80 6.00 -23.25
C ILE A 192 -0.32 5.53 -24.63
N ILE A 193 0.97 5.20 -24.74
CA ILE A 193 1.53 4.65 -25.98
C ILE A 193 0.85 3.32 -26.33
N ASP A 194 0.66 2.42 -25.35
CA ASP A 194 -0.02 1.14 -25.55
C ASP A 194 -1.50 1.30 -25.94
N LEU A 195 -2.19 2.29 -25.35
CA LEU A 195 -3.58 2.60 -25.71
C LEU A 195 -3.70 3.23 -27.10
N ALA A 196 -2.69 4.01 -27.51
CA ALA A 196 -2.63 4.62 -28.84
C ALA A 196 -2.24 3.62 -29.94
N ARG A 197 -1.65 2.47 -29.58
CA ARG A 197 -1.38 1.40 -30.55
C ARG A 197 -2.70 0.88 -31.11
N PRO A 198 -2.77 0.65 -32.44
CA PRO A 198 -3.95 0.04 -33.03
C PRO A 198 -4.19 -1.33 -32.39
N ARG A 199 -5.44 -1.61 -32.04
CA ARG A 199 -5.82 -2.92 -31.51
C ARG A 199 -5.58 -3.98 -32.59
N THR A 200 -4.75 -4.97 -32.28
CA THR A 200 -4.60 -6.15 -33.14
C THR A 200 -5.86 -7.01 -33.01
N LEU A 201 -6.51 -7.30 -34.15
CA LEU A 201 -7.65 -8.21 -34.23
C LEU A 201 -7.20 -9.53 -34.85
N PRO A 202 -7.66 -10.70 -34.35
CA PRO A 202 -8.57 -10.88 -33.22
C PRO A 202 -7.92 -10.60 -31.85
N PRO A 203 -8.70 -10.22 -30.82
CA PRO A 203 -8.17 -10.02 -29.48
C PRO A 203 -7.49 -11.31 -28.99
N THR A 204 -6.30 -11.17 -28.42
CA THR A 204 -5.58 -12.30 -27.83
C THR A 204 -6.44 -12.93 -26.73
N PRO A 205 -6.77 -14.23 -26.80
CA PRO A 205 -7.59 -14.87 -25.78
C PRO A 205 -6.87 -14.85 -24.43
N HIS A 206 -7.62 -14.58 -23.35
CA HIS A 206 -7.10 -14.56 -21.97
C HIS A 206 -6.39 -15.89 -21.58
N CYS A 207 -6.78 -16.99 -22.24
CA CYS A 207 -6.18 -18.30 -22.03
C CYS A 207 -5.53 -18.78 -23.34
N PRO A 208 -4.34 -19.41 -23.27
CA PRO A 208 -3.79 -20.10 -24.43
C PRO A 208 -4.79 -21.16 -24.88
N ILE A 209 -5.15 -21.13 -26.16
CA ILE A 209 -6.01 -22.15 -26.75
C ILE A 209 -5.23 -23.47 -26.66
N PRO A 210 -5.74 -24.50 -25.95
CA PRO A 210 -5.01 -25.75 -25.82
C PRO A 210 -4.86 -26.39 -27.21
N PRO A 211 -3.70 -26.99 -27.54
CA PRO A 211 -3.47 -27.59 -28.85
C PRO A 211 -4.40 -28.78 -29.14
N LYS A 212 -5.01 -29.36 -28.09
CA LYS A 212 -6.05 -30.38 -28.18
C LYS A 212 -7.14 -30.10 -27.16
N THR A 213 -8.40 -30.09 -27.61
CA THR A 213 -9.56 -30.10 -26.73
C THR A 213 -9.68 -31.51 -26.14
N PRO A 214 -9.52 -31.70 -24.82
CA PRO A 214 -9.72 -33.01 -24.21
C PRO A 214 -11.17 -33.47 -24.41
N ARG A 215 -11.37 -34.75 -24.74
CA ARG A 215 -12.71 -35.33 -24.80
C ARG A 215 -13.35 -35.30 -23.40
N PRO A 216 -14.69 -35.28 -23.26
CA PRO A 216 -15.35 -35.10 -21.96
C PRO A 216 -14.91 -36.07 -20.85
N LEU A 217 -14.46 -37.27 -21.22
CA LEU A 217 -13.98 -38.31 -20.30
C LEU A 217 -12.47 -38.23 -20.00
N ASP A 218 -11.69 -37.53 -20.84
CA ASP A 218 -10.25 -37.32 -20.69
C ASP A 218 -9.94 -36.08 -19.81
N VAL A 219 -10.96 -35.30 -19.46
CA VAL A 219 -10.83 -34.15 -18.54
C VAL A 219 -10.70 -34.70 -17.12
N PRO A 220 -9.54 -34.53 -16.44
CA PRO A 220 -9.43 -34.93 -15.05
C PRO A 220 -10.50 -34.18 -14.24
N PRO A 221 -11.23 -34.88 -13.34
CA PRO A 221 -12.28 -34.24 -12.57
C PRO A 221 -11.69 -33.05 -11.83
N PRO A 222 -12.41 -31.90 -11.78
CA PRO A 222 -11.90 -30.72 -11.10
C PRO A 222 -11.49 -31.12 -9.69
N LYS A 223 -10.26 -30.76 -9.30
CA LYS A 223 -9.72 -31.10 -7.98
C LYS A 223 -10.77 -30.71 -6.94
N ARG A 224 -11.23 -31.68 -6.14
CA ARG A 224 -12.20 -31.45 -5.06
C ARG A 224 -11.59 -30.46 -4.07
N LYS A 225 -11.81 -29.17 -4.31
CA LYS A 225 -11.32 -28.10 -3.46
C LYS A 225 -12.29 -28.02 -2.30
N LYS A 226 -11.82 -28.36 -1.09
CA LYS A 226 -12.56 -28.04 0.13
C LYS A 226 -12.86 -26.53 0.05
N PHE A 227 -14.11 -26.16 0.32
CA PHE A 227 -14.49 -24.74 0.28
C PHE A 227 -13.55 -23.93 1.16
N THR A 228 -13.16 -22.73 0.70
CA THR A 228 -12.55 -21.75 1.60
C THR A 228 -13.58 -21.39 2.67
N PRO A 229 -13.18 -20.87 3.85
CA PRO A 229 -14.14 -20.48 4.88
C PRO A 229 -15.25 -19.54 4.38
N GLN A 230 -14.91 -18.61 3.49
CA GLN A 230 -15.86 -17.73 2.80
C GLN A 230 -16.75 -18.48 1.81
N GLY A 231 -16.19 -19.42 1.04
CA GLY A 231 -16.95 -20.28 0.14
C GLY A 231 -17.94 -21.19 0.87
N TRP A 232 -17.56 -21.69 2.05
CA TRP A 232 -18.44 -22.50 2.90
C TRP A 232 -19.62 -21.67 3.42
N ARG A 233 -19.35 -20.45 3.89
CA ARG A 233 -20.39 -19.53 4.36
C ARG A 233 -21.39 -19.18 3.25
N LEU A 234 -20.91 -18.89 2.04
CA LEU A 234 -21.79 -18.63 0.88
C LEU A 234 -22.58 -19.88 0.46
N HIS A 235 -21.96 -21.06 0.53
CA HIS A 235 -22.65 -22.31 0.26
C HIS A 235 -23.77 -22.60 1.27
N GLN A 236 -23.53 -22.35 2.56
CA GLN A 236 -24.55 -22.44 3.59
C GLN A 236 -25.71 -21.47 3.34
N ILE A 237 -25.43 -20.20 3.02
CA ILE A 237 -26.47 -19.21 2.66
C ILE A 237 -27.32 -19.71 1.49
N ARG A 238 -26.68 -20.28 0.46
CA ARG A 238 -27.38 -20.84 -0.70
C ARG A 238 -28.25 -22.02 -0.33
N LEU A 239 -27.77 -22.93 0.53
CA LEU A 239 -28.58 -24.06 1.01
C LEU A 239 -29.78 -23.56 1.82
N THR A 240 -29.59 -22.58 2.71
CA THR A 240 -30.68 -21.95 3.45
C THR A 240 -31.71 -21.35 2.50
N TYR A 241 -31.27 -20.59 1.49
CA TYR A 241 -32.14 -20.01 0.46
C TYR A 241 -32.93 -21.06 -0.33
N LEU A 242 -32.28 -22.14 -0.77
CA LEU A 242 -32.94 -23.22 -1.50
C LEU A 242 -33.88 -24.08 -0.63
N SER A 243 -33.60 -24.15 0.68
CA SER A 243 -34.43 -24.87 1.64
C SER A 243 -35.66 -24.10 2.09
N GLN A 244 -35.68 -22.78 1.87
CA GLN A 244 -36.89 -22.00 2.08
C GLN A 244 -37.93 -22.46 1.06
N PRO A 245 -39.19 -22.67 1.47
CA PRO A 245 -40.25 -22.96 0.53
C PRO A 245 -40.31 -21.79 -0.44
N MET A 246 -39.94 -22.04 -1.70
CA MET A 246 -40.21 -21.08 -2.75
C MET A 246 -41.73 -21.01 -2.85
N ASN A 247 -42.32 -19.99 -2.22
CA ASN A 247 -43.68 -19.60 -2.50
C ASN A 247 -43.66 -19.04 -3.94
N ARG A 248 -43.54 -19.96 -4.91
CA ARG A 248 -43.96 -19.73 -6.28
C ARG A 248 -45.45 -19.59 -6.13
N GLY A 249 -45.91 -18.36 -5.82
CA GLY A 249 -47.33 -18.05 -5.84
C GLY A 249 -47.86 -18.65 -7.12
N HIS A 250 -48.73 -19.63 -6.99
CA HIS A 250 -49.49 -20.13 -8.12
C HIS A 250 -50.17 -18.88 -8.68
N TYR A 251 -49.63 -18.35 -9.77
CA TYR A 251 -50.35 -17.40 -10.59
C TYR A 251 -51.54 -18.20 -11.09
N GLU A 252 -52.71 -17.95 -10.50
CA GLU A 252 -53.98 -18.29 -11.11
C GLU A 252 -53.93 -17.70 -12.51
N TYR A 253 -53.77 -18.57 -13.50
CA TYR A 253 -53.93 -18.20 -14.89
C TYR A 253 -55.40 -17.79 -15.06
N PHE A 254 -55.67 -16.50 -14.94
CA PHE A 254 -56.92 -15.90 -15.39
C PHE A 254 -56.99 -16.04 -16.92
N TYR A 255 -57.60 -17.14 -17.37
CA TYR A 255 -58.29 -17.22 -18.64
C TYR A 255 -59.78 -17.42 -18.34
N LEU A 256 -60.51 -16.31 -18.35
CA LEU A 256 -61.93 -16.20 -18.70
C LEU A 256 -62.04 -15.03 -19.69
#